data_AF-A0A0D2A4B2-F1
#
_entry.id   AF-A0A0D2A4B2-F1
#
_cell.length_a   1.000
_cell.length_b   1.000
_cell.length_c   1.000
_cell.angle_alpha   90.00
_cell.angle_beta   90.00
_cell.angle_gamma   90.00
#
_symmetry.space_group_name_H-M   'P 1'
#
loop_
_entity.id
_entity.type
_entity.pdbx_description
1 polymer ?
#
loop_
_entity_poly.entity_id
_entity_poly.type
_entity_poly.pdbx_seq_one_letter_code
_entity_poly.pdbx_strand_id
1 'polypeptide(L)'
;MTAHHLGDQYETILMRLAMAGSSFHVREISQAPRSLNHFAKESLRCGWSVPSPKSVECFGVLGIPNLRISLRRPLLNFSKERLIATCHAANIPWVEDESNADRKLTPRNAVRHIVRKHALPGALSQSSLLEMARHVGRRTAAVHSISKKILQGTDLKLDVRTGSVVATLPTLETVETMLHVSGFPSLQPSTATLSWVIGTYLRSIASLVSHKDEAHQAVYSGKLSHLFGSPKELKSFTFSHALFEPLSNNRWIASSQPMRANGLHKTRLEHACIRYPYVLSPDQSRYKDFDGRWWVRVENPSDDTTLALRYMYLEDLRSLLQRLKSGEIHIRDVNDPLGSPRNLNTILDSLGPYRLRWWLPIIVQRSSDFDTYLQRLSPLEQLLEASNPRTPGAESIVAFPTLNLRIGGNENAVPRWVKDLKWEMYYKSLDDFEDRLENMIVLPTTKESKGLVG
;
A
#
# COMPACT_ATOMS: atom_id res chain seq x y z
N MET A 1 -12.04 -4.19 -22.26
CA MET A 1 -10.96 -4.57 -23.21
C MET A 1 -10.60 -3.34 -24.04
N THR A 2 -9.43 -3.29 -24.68
CA THR A 2 -9.02 -2.13 -25.52
C THR A 2 -8.42 -2.58 -26.84
N ALA A 3 -8.53 -1.73 -27.87
CA ALA A 3 -8.09 -1.99 -29.24
C ALA A 3 -6.62 -1.58 -29.50
N HIS A 4 -5.77 -1.56 -28.47
CA HIS A 4 -4.36 -1.24 -28.64
C HIS A 4 -3.69 -2.23 -29.60
N HIS A 5 -2.93 -1.71 -30.56
CA HIS A 5 -2.26 -2.47 -31.61
C HIS A 5 -0.73 -2.28 -31.60
N LEU A 6 -0.03 -2.94 -32.52
CA LEU A 6 1.45 -2.94 -32.57
C LEU A 6 2.05 -1.52 -32.76
N GLY A 7 1.36 -0.65 -33.51
CA GLY A 7 1.74 0.77 -33.61
C GLY A 7 1.70 1.51 -32.27
N ASP A 8 0.69 1.25 -31.42
CA ASP A 8 0.57 1.92 -30.11
C ASP A 8 1.68 1.49 -29.15
N GLN A 9 2.15 0.24 -29.25
CA GLN A 9 3.33 -0.24 -28.51
C GLN A 9 4.55 0.61 -28.86
N TYR A 10 4.84 0.75 -30.15
CA TYR A 10 5.99 1.49 -30.64
C TYR A 10 5.96 2.96 -30.22
N GLU A 11 4.83 3.64 -30.47
CA GLU A 11 4.64 5.04 -30.09
C GLU A 11 4.80 5.24 -28.57
N THR A 12 4.28 4.30 -27.77
CA THR A 12 4.39 4.36 -26.31
C THR A 12 5.84 4.16 -25.85
N ILE A 13 6.58 3.22 -26.43
CA ILE A 13 7.98 2.99 -26.09
C ILE A 13 8.81 4.23 -26.43
N LEU A 14 8.64 4.78 -27.63
CA LEU A 14 9.38 5.95 -28.09
C LEU A 14 9.04 7.20 -27.27
N MET A 15 7.76 7.41 -26.94
CA MET A 15 7.31 8.47 -26.04
C MET A 15 7.94 8.33 -24.65
N ARG A 16 7.96 7.12 -24.08
CA ARG A 16 8.57 6.89 -22.75
C ARG A 16 10.09 7.07 -22.75
N LEU A 17 10.77 6.70 -23.84
CA LEU A 17 12.19 6.98 -24.02
C LEU A 17 12.46 8.49 -24.01
N ALA A 18 11.65 9.27 -24.73
CA ALA A 18 11.78 10.72 -24.81
C ALA A 18 11.47 11.42 -23.47
N MET A 19 10.52 10.89 -22.68
CA MET A 19 10.07 11.53 -21.44
C MET A 19 10.85 11.10 -20.19
N ALA A 20 11.33 9.85 -20.10
CA ALA A 20 11.67 9.26 -18.81
C ALA A 20 13.14 8.89 -18.58
N GLY A 21 14.05 9.17 -19.53
CA GLY A 21 15.52 9.10 -19.36
C GLY A 21 16.11 7.77 -18.82
N SER A 22 15.32 6.72 -18.63
CA SER A 22 15.71 5.50 -17.94
C SER A 22 15.03 4.26 -18.53
N SER A 23 15.81 3.18 -18.63
CA SER A 23 15.45 1.88 -19.20
C SER A 23 14.28 1.17 -18.51
N PHE A 24 13.93 1.58 -17.28
CA PHE A 24 12.81 0.99 -16.52
C PHE A 24 11.43 1.31 -17.12
N HIS A 25 11.31 2.47 -17.80
CA HIS A 25 10.06 2.90 -18.42
C HIS A 25 9.87 2.31 -19.82
N VAL A 26 10.87 1.63 -20.37
CA VAL A 26 10.79 0.96 -21.69
C VAL A 26 10.20 -0.44 -21.53
N ARG A 27 9.04 -0.53 -20.89
CA ARG A 27 8.25 -1.77 -20.87
C ARG A 27 7.26 -1.75 -22.03
N GLU A 28 7.09 -2.89 -22.68
CA GLU A 28 5.97 -3.11 -23.59
C GLU A 28 4.64 -2.81 -22.89
N ILE A 29 3.66 -2.42 -23.69
CA ILE A 29 2.27 -2.49 -23.25
C ILE A 29 1.97 -3.98 -23.01
N SER A 30 1.52 -4.34 -21.80
CA SER A 30 1.28 -5.75 -21.48
C SER A 30 -0.04 -6.26 -22.05
N GLN A 31 -0.01 -7.46 -22.64
CA GLN A 31 -1.20 -8.21 -23.07
C GLN A 31 -1.88 -8.94 -21.90
N ALA A 32 -1.14 -9.21 -20.82
CA ALA A 32 -1.65 -9.91 -19.67
C ALA A 32 -2.74 -9.08 -18.97
N PRO A 33 -3.80 -9.71 -18.44
CA PRO A 33 -4.81 -9.03 -17.64
C PRO A 33 -4.12 -8.37 -16.44
N ARG A 34 -4.07 -7.03 -16.43
CA ARG A 34 -3.62 -6.25 -15.27
C ARG A 34 -4.84 -5.76 -14.51
N SER A 35 -4.79 -5.83 -13.18
CA SER A 35 -5.80 -5.19 -12.35
C SER A 35 -5.79 -3.67 -12.61
N LEU A 36 -6.96 -3.05 -12.65
CA LEU A 36 -7.08 -1.60 -12.89
C LEU A 36 -6.28 -0.79 -11.86
N ASN A 37 -6.16 -1.30 -10.63
CA ASN A 37 -5.37 -0.70 -9.56
C ASN A 37 -3.86 -0.66 -9.90
N HIS A 38 -3.34 -1.69 -10.56
CA HIS A 38 -1.96 -1.70 -11.06
C HIS A 38 -1.78 -0.71 -12.22
N PHE A 39 -2.75 -0.64 -13.13
CA PHE A 39 -2.75 0.30 -14.25
C PHE A 39 -2.83 1.78 -13.79
N ALA A 40 -3.71 2.10 -12.84
CA ALA A 40 -3.85 3.44 -12.29
C ALA A 40 -2.57 3.92 -11.59
N LYS A 41 -1.94 3.04 -10.78
CA LYS A 41 -0.65 3.32 -10.13
C LYS A 41 0.49 3.55 -11.14
N GLU A 42 0.50 2.82 -12.25
CA GLU A 42 1.53 2.96 -13.30
C GLU A 42 1.31 4.21 -14.17
N SER A 43 0.07 4.57 -14.47
CA SER A 43 -0.29 5.81 -15.19
C SER A 43 0.06 7.07 -14.40
N LEU A 44 -0.17 7.07 -13.08
CA LEU A 44 0.23 8.17 -12.18
C LEU A 44 1.75 8.35 -12.15
N ARG A 45 2.53 7.26 -12.18
CA ARG A 45 4.01 7.33 -12.24
C ARG A 45 4.54 7.91 -13.54
N CYS A 46 3.84 7.72 -14.65
CA CYS A 46 4.25 8.22 -15.96
C CYS A 46 3.79 9.66 -16.24
N GLY A 47 3.27 10.37 -15.23
CA GLY A 47 2.85 11.78 -15.37
C GLY A 47 1.62 11.97 -16.26
N TRP A 48 0.79 10.95 -16.43
CA TRP A 48 -0.47 11.09 -17.16
C TRP A 48 -1.47 11.82 -16.27
N SER A 49 -2.12 12.85 -16.81
CA SER A 49 -3.27 13.51 -16.19
C SER A 49 -4.42 12.52 -16.10
N VAL A 50 -4.46 11.74 -15.02
CA VAL A 50 -5.71 11.13 -14.57
C VAL A 50 -6.58 12.30 -14.10
N PRO A 51 -7.90 12.32 -14.37
CA PRO A 51 -8.76 13.32 -13.74
C PRO A 51 -8.53 13.24 -12.22
N SER A 52 -8.67 14.37 -11.51
CA SER A 52 -8.28 14.55 -10.10
C SER A 52 -8.47 13.30 -9.21
N PRO A 53 -7.70 13.11 -8.13
CA PRO A 53 -7.81 11.95 -7.22
C PRO A 53 -9.25 11.55 -6.83
N LYS A 54 -10.22 12.49 -6.88
CA LYS A 54 -11.66 12.25 -6.77
C LYS A 54 -12.29 11.30 -7.81
N SER A 55 -11.65 11.06 -8.95
CA SER A 55 -12.15 10.15 -10.00
C SER A 55 -11.62 8.71 -9.85
N VAL A 56 -10.54 8.53 -9.09
CA VAL A 56 -10.07 7.20 -8.67
C VAL A 56 -10.88 6.71 -7.45
N GLU A 57 -11.44 7.64 -6.67
CA GLU A 57 -12.50 7.34 -5.68
C GLU A 57 -13.78 6.77 -6.33
N CYS A 58 -14.03 7.01 -7.62
CA CYS A 58 -15.21 6.44 -8.31
C CYS A 58 -15.18 4.91 -8.47
N PHE A 59 -14.06 4.23 -8.23
CA PHE A 59 -14.04 2.76 -8.17
C PHE A 59 -14.29 2.20 -6.76
N GLY A 60 -14.41 3.07 -5.75
CA GLY A 60 -14.97 2.74 -4.44
C GLY A 60 -16.50 2.75 -4.40
N VAL A 61 -17.18 3.04 -5.52
CA VAL A 61 -18.66 3.20 -5.59
C VAL A 61 -19.45 1.95 -5.20
N LEU A 62 -18.82 0.76 -5.13
CA LEU A 62 -19.52 -0.46 -4.72
C LEU A 62 -19.16 -0.97 -3.32
N GLY A 63 -18.17 -0.41 -2.62
CA GLY A 63 -17.79 -0.91 -1.29
C GLY A 63 -17.39 -2.40 -1.26
N ILE A 64 -17.05 -3.00 -2.42
CA ILE A 64 -16.63 -4.39 -2.53
C ILE A 64 -15.10 -4.45 -2.44
N PRO A 65 -14.51 -4.82 -1.29
CA PRO A 65 -13.12 -5.25 -1.27
C PRO A 65 -12.99 -6.41 -2.28
N ASN A 66 -12.05 -6.29 -3.22
CA ASN A 66 -11.65 -7.32 -4.22
C ASN A 66 -12.28 -7.27 -5.63
N LEU A 67 -12.84 -6.15 -6.11
CA LEU A 67 -13.23 -6.06 -7.53
C LEU A 67 -11.98 -6.08 -8.46
N ARG A 68 -11.70 -7.24 -9.07
CA ARG A 68 -10.59 -7.44 -10.02
C ARG A 68 -10.99 -7.08 -11.46
N ILE A 69 -10.94 -5.79 -11.81
CA ILE A 69 -11.14 -5.38 -13.21
C ILE A 69 -9.84 -5.66 -13.99
N SER A 70 -9.92 -6.54 -15.00
CA SER A 70 -8.79 -6.92 -15.85
C SER A 70 -8.80 -6.20 -17.20
N LEU A 71 -7.76 -5.41 -17.48
CA LEU A 71 -7.61 -4.75 -18.77
C LEU A 71 -6.92 -5.68 -19.79
N ARG A 72 -7.65 -6.11 -20.82
CA ARG A 72 -7.14 -6.96 -21.92
C ARG A 72 -6.90 -6.19 -23.21
N ARG A 73 -5.88 -6.61 -23.98
CA ARG A 73 -5.39 -5.99 -25.23
C ARG A 73 -5.14 -7.05 -26.33
N PRO A 74 -6.19 -7.65 -26.91
CA PRO A 74 -6.04 -8.76 -27.86
C PRO A 74 -5.39 -8.35 -29.19
N LEU A 75 -5.50 -7.08 -29.59
CA LEU A 75 -5.03 -6.60 -30.91
C LEU A 75 -3.55 -6.21 -30.94
N LEU A 76 -2.83 -6.36 -29.82
CA LEU A 76 -1.53 -5.73 -29.61
C LEU A 76 -0.41 -6.28 -30.49
N ASN A 77 -0.57 -7.48 -31.04
CA ASN A 77 0.38 -8.13 -31.95
C ASN A 77 0.11 -7.81 -33.43
N PHE A 78 -0.98 -7.11 -33.76
CA PHE A 78 -1.36 -6.84 -35.13
C PHE A 78 -0.99 -5.40 -35.53
N SER A 79 -0.52 -5.23 -36.77
CA SER A 79 -0.29 -3.90 -37.32
C SER A 79 -1.61 -3.22 -37.68
N LYS A 80 -1.62 -1.88 -37.74
CA LYS A 80 -2.83 -1.14 -38.13
C LYS A 80 -3.29 -1.54 -39.54
N GLU A 81 -2.35 -1.74 -40.45
CA GLU A 81 -2.57 -2.12 -41.84
C GLU A 81 -3.24 -3.50 -41.92
N ARG A 82 -2.81 -4.46 -41.11
CA ARG A 82 -3.45 -5.78 -41.04
C ARG A 82 -4.87 -5.69 -40.49
N LEU A 83 -5.11 -4.85 -39.49
CA LEU A 83 -6.44 -4.63 -38.93
C LEU A 83 -7.37 -4.00 -39.97
N ILE A 84 -6.92 -2.97 -40.69
CA ILE A 84 -7.67 -2.33 -41.79
C ILE A 84 -7.97 -3.34 -42.91
N ALA A 85 -6.98 -4.13 -43.33
CA ALA A 85 -7.18 -5.17 -44.34
C ALA A 85 -8.22 -6.22 -43.90
N THR A 86 -8.26 -6.54 -42.61
CA THR A 86 -9.26 -7.46 -42.05
C THR A 86 -10.66 -6.83 -42.08
N CYS A 87 -10.78 -5.55 -41.74
CA CYS A 87 -12.05 -4.83 -41.85
C CYS A 87 -12.55 -4.77 -43.29
N HIS A 88 -11.68 -4.47 -44.26
CA HIS A 88 -12.01 -4.50 -45.68
C HIS A 88 -12.49 -5.88 -46.15
N ALA A 89 -11.75 -6.95 -45.82
CA ALA A 89 -12.10 -8.31 -46.22
C ALA A 89 -13.43 -8.77 -45.62
N ALA A 90 -13.77 -8.31 -44.41
CA ALA A 90 -15.02 -8.61 -43.74
C ALA A 90 -16.15 -7.60 -44.05
N ASN A 91 -15.89 -6.61 -44.92
CA ASN A 91 -16.80 -5.50 -45.23
C ASN A 91 -17.33 -4.76 -43.97
N ILE A 92 -16.45 -4.57 -42.98
CA ILE A 92 -16.75 -3.87 -41.74
C ILE A 92 -16.37 -2.39 -41.91
N PRO A 93 -17.33 -1.45 -41.81
CA PRO A 93 -17.02 -0.02 -41.86
C PRO A 93 -16.25 0.41 -40.60
N TRP A 94 -15.36 1.37 -40.74
CA TRP A 94 -14.68 2.01 -39.60
C TRP A 94 -14.57 3.52 -39.83
N VAL A 95 -14.37 4.26 -38.73
CA VAL A 95 -14.18 5.72 -38.73
C VAL A 95 -12.79 6.01 -38.16
N GLU A 96 -12.06 6.94 -38.78
CA GLU A 96 -10.85 7.49 -38.18
C GLU A 96 -11.21 8.67 -37.29
N ASP A 97 -10.82 8.61 -36.02
CA ASP A 97 -11.00 9.71 -35.07
C ASP A 97 -10.10 10.90 -35.46
N GLU A 98 -10.74 12.04 -35.74
CA GLU A 98 -10.11 13.28 -36.21
C GLU A 98 -9.10 13.85 -35.20
N SER A 99 -9.28 13.57 -33.91
CA SER A 99 -8.36 14.01 -32.85
C SER A 99 -6.94 13.43 -33.01
N ASN A 100 -6.79 12.33 -33.76
CA ASN A 100 -5.48 11.75 -34.08
C ASN A 100 -4.63 12.64 -34.99
N ALA A 101 -5.21 13.61 -35.68
CA ALA A 101 -4.50 14.55 -36.55
C ALA A 101 -3.87 15.71 -35.75
N ASP A 102 -4.38 16.02 -34.56
CA ASP A 102 -3.85 17.12 -33.75
C ASP A 102 -2.58 16.70 -33.01
N ARG A 103 -1.44 17.19 -33.51
CA ARG A 103 -0.10 16.97 -32.93
C ARG A 103 0.10 17.62 -31.56
N LYS A 104 -0.69 18.63 -31.19
CA LYS A 104 -0.55 19.35 -29.91
C LYS A 104 -1.36 18.70 -28.79
N LEU A 105 -2.31 17.84 -29.14
CA LEU A 105 -3.26 17.27 -28.18
C LEU A 105 -2.59 16.31 -27.18
N THR A 106 -1.67 15.46 -27.64
CA THR A 106 -0.96 14.52 -26.74
C THR A 106 0.50 14.31 -27.17
N PRO A 107 1.41 13.96 -26.23
CA PRO A 107 2.78 13.55 -26.57
C PRO A 107 2.81 12.37 -27.56
N ARG A 108 1.84 11.47 -27.50
CA ARG A 108 1.71 10.33 -28.43
C ARG A 108 1.40 10.79 -29.86
N ASN A 109 0.50 11.77 -30.05
CA ASN A 109 0.21 12.33 -31.37
C ASN A 109 1.43 13.04 -31.95
N ALA A 110 2.18 13.76 -31.12
CA ALA A 110 3.45 14.37 -31.53
C ALA A 110 4.47 13.30 -31.99
N VAL A 111 4.64 12.23 -31.23
CA VAL A 111 5.52 11.09 -31.61
C VAL A 111 5.06 10.44 -32.91
N ARG A 112 3.76 10.17 -33.06
CA ARG A 112 3.18 9.61 -34.30
C ARG A 112 3.46 10.48 -35.52
N HIS A 113 3.35 11.80 -35.36
CA HIS A 113 3.69 12.76 -36.42
C HIS A 113 5.18 12.68 -36.78
N ILE A 114 6.07 12.65 -35.79
CA ILE A 114 7.52 12.58 -36.00
C ILE A 114 7.89 11.31 -36.75
N VAL A 115 7.40 10.16 -36.31
CA VAL A 115 7.65 8.85 -36.93
C VAL A 115 7.24 8.82 -38.40
N ARG A 116 6.11 9.46 -38.74
CA ARG A 116 5.59 9.47 -40.12
C ARG A 116 6.33 10.45 -41.03
N LYS A 117 6.81 11.58 -40.49
CA LYS A 117 7.36 12.69 -41.29
C LYS A 117 8.88 12.70 -41.35
N HIS A 118 9.56 12.02 -40.42
CA HIS A 118 11.01 12.01 -40.34
C HIS A 118 11.57 10.59 -40.41
N ALA A 119 12.68 10.42 -41.13
CA ALA A 119 13.46 9.20 -41.09
C ALA A 119 14.19 9.13 -39.74
N LEU A 120 13.79 8.19 -38.89
CA LEU A 120 14.45 7.96 -37.62
C LEU A 120 15.67 7.04 -37.82
N PRO A 121 16.73 7.19 -37.00
CA PRO A 121 17.86 6.26 -37.00
C PRO A 121 17.41 4.81 -36.79
N GLY A 122 18.14 3.84 -37.34
CA GLY A 122 17.79 2.42 -37.24
C GLY A 122 17.57 1.92 -35.80
N ALA A 123 18.31 2.47 -34.82
CA ALA A 123 18.15 2.16 -33.41
C ALA A 123 16.77 2.55 -32.83
N LEU A 124 16.09 3.53 -33.43
CA LEU A 124 14.74 3.98 -33.06
C LEU A 124 13.66 3.40 -33.99
N SER A 125 14.02 2.44 -34.85
CA SER A 125 13.06 1.74 -35.69
C SER A 125 12.07 0.92 -34.86
N GLN A 126 10.92 0.61 -35.44
CA GLN A 126 9.89 -0.20 -34.78
C GLN A 126 10.40 -1.58 -34.38
N SER A 127 11.18 -2.26 -35.23
CA SER A 127 11.74 -3.58 -34.93
C SER A 127 12.74 -3.51 -33.76
N SER A 128 13.68 -2.57 -33.78
CA SER A 128 14.69 -2.42 -32.73
C SER A 128 14.09 -2.08 -31.37
N LEU A 129 13.12 -1.14 -31.32
CA LEU A 129 12.49 -0.78 -30.06
C LEU A 129 11.61 -1.89 -29.48
N LEU A 130 10.88 -2.62 -30.33
CA LEU A 130 10.10 -3.76 -29.88
C LEU A 130 11.00 -4.91 -29.40
N GLU A 131 12.08 -5.21 -30.11
CA GLU A 131 13.05 -6.23 -29.67
C GLU A 131 13.69 -5.86 -28.33
N MET A 132 14.11 -4.60 -28.17
CA MET A 132 14.60 -4.08 -26.90
C MET A 132 13.55 -4.21 -25.79
N ALA A 133 12.31 -3.81 -26.04
CA ALA A 133 11.24 -3.88 -25.05
C ALA A 133 10.91 -5.33 -24.65
N ARG A 134 10.95 -6.28 -25.60
CA ARG A 134 10.85 -7.73 -25.31
C ARG A 134 12.01 -8.20 -24.45
N HIS A 135 13.23 -7.79 -24.76
CA HIS A 135 14.42 -8.17 -23.97
C HIS A 135 14.31 -7.64 -22.53
N VAL A 136 13.95 -6.37 -22.36
CA VAL A 136 13.69 -5.75 -21.04
C VAL A 136 12.53 -6.46 -20.31
N GLY A 137 11.47 -6.83 -21.03
CA GLY A 137 10.33 -7.58 -20.51
C GLY A 137 10.72 -8.96 -19.97
N ARG A 138 11.46 -9.76 -20.76
CA ARG A 138 11.98 -11.06 -20.33
C ARG A 138 12.87 -10.94 -19.12
N ARG A 139 13.80 -9.98 -19.11
CA ARG A 139 14.71 -9.75 -17.97
C ARG A 139 13.94 -9.34 -16.71
N THR A 140 12.94 -8.48 -16.86
CA THR A 140 12.06 -8.07 -15.76
C THR A 140 11.28 -9.27 -15.20
N ALA A 141 10.71 -10.09 -16.06
CA ALA A 141 9.95 -11.28 -15.66
C ALA A 141 10.84 -12.30 -14.93
N ALA A 142 12.06 -12.52 -15.43
CA ALA A 142 13.03 -13.40 -14.79
C ALA A 142 13.42 -12.89 -13.38
N VAL A 143 13.68 -11.59 -13.23
CA VAL A 143 13.95 -10.97 -11.92
C VAL A 143 12.78 -11.14 -10.95
N HIS A 144 11.54 -10.91 -11.40
CA HIS A 144 10.36 -11.11 -10.54
C HIS A 144 10.19 -12.58 -10.17
N SER A 145 10.40 -13.51 -11.10
CA SER A 145 10.32 -14.95 -10.83
C SER A 145 11.34 -15.39 -9.79
N ILE A 146 12.60 -14.94 -9.89
CA ILE A 146 13.64 -15.24 -8.90
C ILE A 146 13.30 -14.63 -7.55
N SER A 147 12.93 -13.34 -7.53
CA SER A 147 12.47 -12.66 -6.31
C SER A 147 11.34 -13.41 -5.63
N LYS A 148 10.36 -13.92 -6.41
CA LYS A 148 9.24 -14.71 -5.89
C LYS A 148 9.71 -16.04 -5.28
N LYS A 149 10.63 -16.75 -5.93
CA LYS A 149 11.22 -17.99 -5.38
C LYS A 149 11.95 -17.75 -4.05
N ILE A 150 12.76 -16.68 -3.98
CA ILE A 150 13.45 -16.29 -2.75
C ILE A 150 12.44 -15.97 -1.64
N LEU A 151 11.38 -15.24 -1.97
CA LEU A 151 10.31 -14.89 -1.04
C LEU A 151 9.54 -16.12 -0.53
N GLN A 152 9.28 -17.09 -1.40
CA GLN A 152 8.65 -18.36 -1.02
C GLN A 152 9.52 -19.19 -0.05
N GLY A 153 10.85 -19.15 -0.22
CA GLY A 153 11.80 -19.78 0.69
C GLY A 153 12.11 -18.99 1.96
N THR A 154 11.62 -17.75 2.08
CA THR A 154 11.85 -16.89 3.25
C THR A 154 10.93 -17.30 4.40
N ASP A 155 11.50 -17.48 5.61
CA ASP A 155 10.74 -17.50 6.86
C ASP A 155 10.26 -16.09 7.16
N LEU A 156 8.93 -15.91 7.12
CA LEU A 156 8.28 -14.61 7.22
C LEU A 156 7.07 -14.71 8.14
N LYS A 157 7.02 -13.80 9.13
CA LYS A 157 5.91 -13.70 10.08
C LYS A 157 5.36 -12.28 10.10
N LEU A 158 4.15 -12.11 9.56
CA LEU A 158 3.40 -10.86 9.61
C LEU A 158 2.66 -10.75 10.95
N ASP A 159 2.85 -9.63 11.65
CA ASP A 159 2.02 -9.23 12.77
C ASP A 159 1.06 -8.14 12.32
N VAL A 160 -0.18 -8.55 12.02
CA VAL A 160 -1.26 -7.64 11.59
C VAL A 160 -1.70 -6.66 12.67
N ARG A 161 -1.34 -6.91 13.94
CA ARG A 161 -1.72 -6.05 15.06
C ARG A 161 -0.96 -4.72 15.03
N THR A 162 0.31 -4.81 14.65
CA THR A 162 1.24 -3.67 14.51
C THR A 162 1.51 -3.29 13.05
N GLY A 163 1.12 -4.17 12.12
CA GLY A 163 1.42 -4.04 10.69
C GLY A 163 2.93 -4.09 10.44
N SER A 164 3.62 -4.98 11.13
CA SER A 164 5.06 -5.23 11.00
C SER A 164 5.32 -6.67 10.57
N VAL A 165 6.48 -6.94 9.99
CA VAL A 165 6.87 -8.26 9.53
C VAL A 165 8.27 -8.59 10.01
N VAL A 166 8.44 -9.79 10.54
CA VAL A 166 9.77 -10.33 10.83
C VAL A 166 10.12 -11.33 9.73
N ALA A 167 11.28 -11.16 9.10
CA ALA A 167 11.74 -12.03 8.03
C ALA A 167 13.22 -12.37 8.19
N THR A 168 13.61 -13.59 7.84
CA THR A 168 15.02 -13.97 7.69
C THR A 168 15.45 -13.62 6.28
N LEU A 169 16.22 -12.53 6.11
CA LEU A 169 16.61 -12.07 4.78
C LEU A 169 17.63 -13.04 4.16
N PRO A 170 17.61 -13.24 2.82
CA PRO A 170 18.51 -14.16 2.15
C PRO A 170 19.97 -13.69 2.31
N THR A 171 20.91 -14.63 2.23
CA THR A 171 22.34 -14.31 2.09
C THR A 171 22.68 -14.01 0.64
N LEU A 172 23.83 -13.36 0.38
CA LEU A 172 24.31 -13.14 -0.98
C LEU A 172 24.44 -14.45 -1.76
N GLU A 173 25.01 -15.48 -1.13
CA GLU A 173 25.14 -16.84 -1.68
C GLU A 173 23.79 -17.45 -2.09
N THR A 174 22.74 -17.23 -1.28
CA THR A 174 21.38 -17.69 -1.61
C THR A 174 20.87 -17.04 -2.90
N VAL A 175 21.08 -15.73 -3.04
CA VAL A 175 20.63 -14.97 -4.22
C VAL A 175 21.42 -15.39 -5.47
N GLU A 176 22.74 -15.54 -5.34
CA GLU A 176 23.63 -15.98 -6.43
C GLU A 176 23.27 -17.39 -6.90
N THR A 177 23.07 -18.34 -5.97
CA THR A 177 22.63 -19.70 -6.30
C THR A 177 21.32 -19.70 -7.08
N MET A 178 20.33 -18.90 -6.66
CA MET A 178 19.04 -18.79 -7.36
C MET A 178 19.16 -18.17 -8.76
N LEU A 179 20.10 -17.24 -8.95
CA LEU A 179 20.41 -16.67 -10.26
C LEU A 179 21.03 -17.70 -11.20
N HIS A 180 21.97 -18.51 -10.71
CA HIS A 180 22.59 -19.60 -11.47
C HIS A 180 21.56 -20.66 -11.90
N VAL A 181 20.75 -21.16 -10.95
CA VAL A 181 19.74 -22.18 -11.21
C VAL A 181 18.67 -21.70 -12.21
N SER A 182 18.38 -20.40 -12.24
CA SER A 182 17.36 -19.83 -13.12
C SER A 182 17.87 -19.49 -14.53
N GLY A 183 19.10 -19.89 -14.89
CA GLY A 183 19.64 -19.74 -16.24
C GLY A 183 19.98 -18.30 -16.63
N PHE A 184 20.27 -17.43 -15.65
CA PHE A 184 20.83 -16.11 -15.98
C PHE A 184 22.22 -16.30 -16.62
N PRO A 185 22.49 -15.72 -17.81
CA PRO A 185 23.61 -16.11 -18.66
C PRO A 185 24.99 -15.58 -18.20
N SER A 186 25.23 -15.37 -16.91
CA SER A 186 26.55 -14.98 -16.42
C SER A 186 27.05 -15.87 -15.28
N LEU A 187 28.31 -16.32 -15.38
CA LEU A 187 29.06 -17.03 -14.33
C LEU A 187 29.23 -16.20 -13.05
N GLN A 188 28.99 -14.88 -13.13
CA GLN A 188 28.92 -13.95 -12.01
C GLN A 188 27.78 -12.95 -12.29
N PRO A 189 26.72 -12.88 -11.46
CA PRO A 189 25.67 -11.91 -11.69
C PRO A 189 26.20 -10.49 -11.48
N SER A 190 25.96 -9.58 -12.43
CA SER A 190 26.40 -8.19 -12.28
C SER A 190 25.78 -7.57 -11.03
N THR A 191 26.49 -6.64 -10.38
CA THR A 191 26.00 -5.89 -9.21
C THR A 191 24.63 -5.27 -9.45
N ALA A 192 24.36 -4.83 -10.68
CA ALA A 192 23.07 -4.30 -11.10
C ALA A 192 21.94 -5.37 -11.09
N THR A 193 22.23 -6.60 -11.50
CA THR A 193 21.26 -7.70 -11.50
C THR A 193 20.94 -8.15 -10.07
N LEU A 194 21.98 -8.32 -9.23
CA LEU A 194 21.81 -8.59 -7.80
C LEU A 194 20.97 -7.50 -7.13
N SER A 195 21.33 -6.22 -7.33
CA SER A 195 20.59 -5.07 -6.81
C SER A 195 19.12 -5.10 -7.20
N TRP A 196 18.82 -5.51 -8.44
CA TRP A 196 17.44 -5.53 -8.93
C TRP A 196 16.63 -6.68 -8.34
N VAL A 197 17.20 -7.89 -8.23
CA VAL A 197 16.53 -9.03 -7.57
C VAL A 197 16.23 -8.68 -6.11
N ILE A 198 17.24 -8.18 -5.39
CA ILE A 198 17.10 -7.84 -3.97
C ILE A 198 16.15 -6.67 -3.78
N GLY A 199 16.24 -5.62 -4.61
CA GLY A 199 15.30 -4.50 -4.56
C GLY A 199 13.86 -4.93 -4.81
N THR A 200 13.63 -5.88 -5.73
CA THR A 200 12.29 -6.45 -5.98
C THR A 200 11.80 -7.28 -4.80
N TYR A 201 12.69 -8.06 -4.19
CA TYR A 201 12.39 -8.85 -2.99
C TYR A 201 12.05 -7.96 -1.79
N LEU A 202 12.88 -6.96 -1.49
CA LEU A 202 12.63 -6.00 -0.40
C LEU A 202 11.36 -5.19 -0.64
N ARG A 203 11.03 -4.86 -1.90
CA ARG A 203 9.76 -4.21 -2.24
C ARG A 203 8.59 -5.11 -1.87
N SER A 204 8.70 -6.41 -2.10
CA SER A 204 7.65 -7.38 -1.74
C SER A 204 7.47 -7.49 -0.23
N ILE A 205 8.54 -7.37 0.57
CA ILE A 205 8.43 -7.28 2.04
C ILE A 205 7.85 -5.92 2.46
N ALA A 206 8.34 -4.83 1.88
CA ALA A 206 7.87 -3.48 2.21
C ALA A 206 6.39 -3.27 1.85
N SER A 207 5.91 -3.90 0.78
CA SER A 207 4.50 -3.85 0.39
C SER A 207 3.58 -4.56 1.38
N LEU A 208 4.09 -5.41 2.27
CA LEU A 208 3.33 -5.94 3.41
C LEU A 208 3.04 -4.82 4.40
N VAL A 209 4.04 -4.02 4.75
CA VAL A 209 3.99 -3.09 5.90
C VAL A 209 3.82 -1.62 5.51
N SER A 210 3.79 -1.30 4.22
CA SER A 210 3.57 0.06 3.71
C SER A 210 2.60 0.08 2.54
N HIS A 211 1.84 1.17 2.39
CA HIS A 211 0.94 1.40 1.26
C HIS A 211 1.63 2.03 0.05
N LYS A 212 2.82 2.62 0.26
CA LYS A 212 3.50 3.43 -0.76
C LYS A 212 4.56 2.62 -1.50
N ASP A 213 4.23 2.25 -2.73
CA ASP A 213 5.20 1.69 -3.67
C ASP A 213 5.91 2.84 -4.40
N GLU A 214 6.92 3.48 -3.81
CA GLU A 214 7.60 4.64 -4.46
C GLU A 214 9.11 4.45 -4.67
N ALA A 215 9.69 3.29 -4.32
CA ALA A 215 11.14 3.13 -4.50
C ALA A 215 11.53 3.02 -5.98
N HIS A 216 12.32 3.99 -6.44
CA HIS A 216 13.01 3.94 -7.73
C HIS A 216 14.21 2.98 -7.68
N GLN A 217 14.53 2.36 -8.83
CA GLN A 217 15.63 1.39 -8.97
C GLN A 217 17.00 1.92 -8.54
N ALA A 218 17.25 3.22 -8.68
CA ALA A 218 18.50 3.86 -8.27
C ALA A 218 18.79 3.72 -6.76
N VAL A 219 17.76 3.47 -5.93
CA VAL A 219 17.90 3.28 -4.48
C VAL A 219 18.46 1.88 -4.15
N TYR A 220 18.48 0.94 -5.11
CA TYR A 220 18.77 -0.48 -4.83
C TYR A 220 20.25 -0.78 -4.64
N SER A 221 21.14 -0.16 -5.42
CA SER A 221 22.58 -0.47 -5.39
C SER A 221 23.24 -0.04 -4.08
N GLY A 222 22.83 1.10 -3.52
CA GLY A 222 23.35 1.61 -2.25
C GLY A 222 22.87 0.86 -1.00
N LYS A 223 21.95 -0.10 -1.13
CA LYS A 223 21.39 -0.86 0.00
C LYS A 223 21.97 -2.26 0.16
N LEU A 224 22.72 -2.77 -0.82
CA LEU A 224 23.38 -4.07 -0.73
C LEU A 224 24.38 -4.15 0.43
N SER A 225 25.15 -3.09 0.67
CA SER A 225 26.11 -3.02 1.77
C SER A 225 25.44 -3.05 3.16
N HIS A 226 24.18 -2.63 3.27
CA HIS A 226 23.43 -2.71 4.52
C HIS A 226 22.90 -4.12 4.81
N LEU A 227 22.76 -4.96 3.80
CA LEU A 227 22.19 -6.31 3.91
C LEU A 227 23.27 -7.38 4.00
N PHE A 228 24.37 -7.21 3.29
CA PHE A 228 25.46 -8.17 3.21
C PHE A 228 26.78 -7.64 3.78
N GLY A 229 26.74 -6.54 4.52
CA GLY A 229 27.89 -6.07 5.30
C GLY A 229 28.24 -7.04 6.42
N SER A 230 29.39 -6.83 7.07
CA SER A 230 29.75 -7.67 8.22
C SER A 230 28.70 -7.52 9.35
N PRO A 231 28.51 -8.52 10.24
CA PRO A 231 27.52 -8.45 11.30
C PRO A 231 27.63 -7.21 12.22
N LYS A 232 28.83 -6.64 12.34
CA LYS A 232 29.10 -5.40 13.10
C LYS A 232 28.67 -4.12 12.37
N GLU A 233 28.34 -4.22 11.08
CA GLU A 233 27.99 -3.10 10.20
C GLU A 233 26.51 -3.07 9.82
N LEU A 234 25.72 -4.07 10.23
CA LEU A 234 24.28 -4.10 9.97
C LEU A 234 23.61 -2.90 10.65
N LYS A 235 23.16 -1.95 9.82
CA LYS A 235 22.47 -0.73 10.24
C LYS A 235 21.05 -0.75 9.72
N SER A 236 20.13 -0.24 10.53
CA SER A 236 18.75 0.00 10.10
C SER A 236 18.73 0.87 8.84
N PHE A 237 17.83 0.58 7.90
CA PHE A 237 17.67 1.37 6.69
C PHE A 237 16.19 1.49 6.30
N THR A 238 15.86 2.53 5.55
CA THR A 238 14.53 2.67 4.97
C THR A 238 14.54 2.23 3.51
N PHE A 239 13.49 1.53 3.10
CA PHE A 239 13.24 1.10 1.73
C PHE A 239 11.74 1.08 1.44
N SER A 240 11.29 1.72 0.35
CA SER A 240 9.86 1.80 -0.03
C SER A 240 8.93 2.17 1.16
N HIS A 241 9.31 3.19 1.92
CA HIS A 241 8.58 3.63 3.13
C HIS A 241 8.41 2.56 4.22
N ALA A 242 9.18 1.48 4.18
CA ALA A 242 9.36 0.56 5.29
C ALA A 242 10.72 0.80 5.95
N LEU A 243 10.76 0.82 7.27
CA LEU A 243 11.98 0.79 8.06
C LEU A 243 12.34 -0.68 8.32
N PHE A 244 13.53 -1.08 7.89
CA PHE A 244 14.14 -2.37 8.16
C PHE A 244 15.15 -2.20 9.29
N GLU A 245 14.96 -2.95 10.37
CA GLU A 245 15.85 -2.98 11.53
C GLU A 245 16.39 -4.40 11.72
N PRO A 246 17.71 -4.57 11.89
CA PRO A 246 18.29 -5.88 12.12
C PRO A 246 17.90 -6.38 13.52
N LEU A 247 17.62 -7.67 13.62
CA LEU A 247 17.47 -8.44 14.84
C LEU A 247 18.64 -9.45 14.95
N SER A 248 18.61 -10.34 15.94
CA SER A 248 19.57 -11.44 16.04
C SER A 248 19.39 -12.49 14.93
N ASN A 249 20.45 -13.26 14.66
CA ASN A 249 20.43 -14.42 13.76
C ASN A 249 19.96 -14.11 12.31
N ASN A 250 20.41 -13.00 11.73
CA ASN A 250 20.04 -12.57 10.37
C ASN A 250 18.52 -12.36 10.16
N ARG A 251 17.77 -12.20 11.25
CA ARG A 251 16.37 -11.81 11.21
C ARG A 251 16.29 -10.29 11.13
N TRP A 252 15.29 -9.80 10.44
CA TRP A 252 15.01 -8.40 10.27
C TRP A 252 13.55 -8.14 10.58
N ILE A 253 13.28 -7.01 11.21
CA ILE A 253 11.93 -6.51 11.32
C ILE A 253 11.74 -5.37 10.32
N ALA A 254 10.70 -5.47 9.50
CA ALA A 254 10.24 -4.38 8.67
C ALA A 254 8.92 -3.83 9.24
N SER A 255 8.82 -2.51 9.31
CA SER A 255 7.61 -1.80 9.75
C SER A 255 7.39 -0.59 8.87
N SER A 256 6.18 -0.02 8.85
CA SER A 256 5.97 1.28 8.21
C SER A 256 6.97 2.29 8.78
N GLN A 257 7.62 3.08 7.92
CA GLN A 257 8.66 3.99 8.34
C GLN A 257 8.13 4.92 9.44
N PRO A 258 8.82 5.04 10.59
CA PRO A 258 8.40 5.95 11.64
C PRO A 258 8.31 7.38 11.09
N MET A 259 7.18 8.03 11.33
CA MET A 259 7.14 9.49 11.38
C MET A 259 8.21 9.93 12.39
N ARG A 260 9.27 10.60 11.93
CA ARG A 260 10.36 11.02 12.82
C ARG A 260 9.78 11.90 13.93
N ALA A 261 9.97 11.49 15.18
CA ALA A 261 9.59 12.26 16.37
C ALA A 261 10.21 13.68 16.39
N ASN A 262 11.37 13.87 15.74
CA ASN A 262 12.10 15.15 15.67
C ASN A 262 12.01 15.85 14.31
N GLY A 263 11.06 15.49 13.45
CA GLY A 263 10.93 16.07 12.11
C GLY A 263 9.50 16.04 11.64
N LEU A 264 8.68 16.90 12.23
CA LEU A 264 7.39 17.32 11.69
C LEU A 264 7.60 17.91 10.29
N HIS A 265 7.58 17.07 9.26
CA HIS A 265 6.81 17.48 8.09
C HIS A 265 5.36 17.44 8.55
N LYS A 266 4.85 18.63 8.91
CA LYS A 266 3.46 18.91 9.32
C LYS A 266 2.42 18.20 8.43
N THR A 267 2.74 17.97 7.16
CA THR A 267 1.87 17.40 6.13
C THR A 267 1.49 15.92 6.28
N ARG A 268 1.95 15.22 7.31
CA ARG A 268 1.96 13.75 7.30
C ARG A 268 1.25 13.07 8.47
N LEU A 269 0.90 13.81 9.53
CA LEU A 269 -0.08 13.37 10.55
C LEU A 269 -1.53 13.64 10.10
N GLU A 270 -1.70 14.39 9.01
CA GLU A 270 -2.99 14.83 8.46
C GLU A 270 -3.84 13.69 7.86
N HIS A 271 -3.33 12.45 7.73
CA HIS A 271 -3.94 11.43 6.87
C HIS A 271 -4.34 10.08 7.51
N ALA A 272 -4.25 9.90 8.84
CA ALA A 272 -4.78 8.68 9.47
C ALA A 272 -5.59 9.01 10.73
N CYS A 273 -6.50 9.98 10.61
CA CYS A 273 -7.57 10.21 11.58
C CYS A 273 -8.89 9.99 10.87
N ILE A 274 -9.59 8.91 11.20
CA ILE A 274 -10.89 8.59 10.62
C ILE A 274 -11.98 8.92 11.62
N ARG A 275 -12.91 9.78 11.23
CA ARG A 275 -14.03 10.20 12.09
C ARG A 275 -15.25 9.31 11.88
N TYR A 276 -15.92 9.00 12.98
CA TYR A 276 -17.19 8.29 13.02
C TYR A 276 -18.19 9.16 13.79
N PRO A 277 -19.06 9.92 13.09
CA PRO A 277 -20.06 10.77 13.72
C PRO A 277 -21.12 9.93 14.46
N TYR A 278 -21.87 10.53 15.37
CA TYR A 278 -22.91 9.89 16.19
C TYR A 278 -24.24 9.63 15.44
N VAL A 279 -24.46 10.26 14.29
CA VAL A 279 -25.66 10.04 13.47
C VAL A 279 -25.45 8.85 12.53
N LEU A 280 -26.42 7.92 12.49
CA LEU A 280 -26.55 6.81 11.52
C LEU A 280 -26.61 7.33 10.08
N SER A 281 -25.48 7.79 9.55
CA SER A 281 -25.31 8.07 8.13
C SER A 281 -24.99 6.76 7.40
N PRO A 282 -25.32 6.64 6.10
CA PRO A 282 -24.86 5.53 5.26
C PRO A 282 -23.34 5.32 5.23
N ASP A 283 -22.56 6.27 5.77
CA ASP A 283 -21.10 6.19 5.89
C ASP A 283 -20.62 5.44 7.15
N GLN A 284 -21.45 5.23 8.17
CA GLN A 284 -21.08 4.38 9.33
C GLN A 284 -20.95 2.90 8.94
N SER A 285 -21.64 2.45 7.90
CA SER A 285 -21.58 1.07 7.41
C SER A 285 -20.45 0.80 6.41
N ARG A 286 -19.65 1.81 6.05
CA ARG A 286 -18.59 1.67 5.04
C ARG A 286 -17.23 1.40 5.67
N TYR A 287 -16.47 0.49 5.06
CA TYR A 287 -15.06 0.35 5.37
C TYR A 287 -14.29 1.59 4.89
N LYS A 288 -13.38 2.05 5.74
CA LYS A 288 -12.48 3.16 5.45
C LYS A 288 -11.04 2.66 5.52
N ASP A 289 -10.21 3.11 4.59
CA ASP A 289 -8.79 2.76 4.56
C ASP A 289 -8.02 3.55 5.63
N PHE A 290 -7.34 2.82 6.52
CA PHE A 290 -6.50 3.34 7.58
C PHE A 290 -5.02 3.08 7.24
N ASP A 291 -4.34 4.16 6.85
CA ASP A 291 -2.92 4.18 6.47
C ASP A 291 -2.56 3.17 5.35
N GLY A 292 -3.54 2.78 4.53
CA GLY A 292 -3.34 1.87 3.40
C GLY A 292 -2.98 0.44 3.78
N ARG A 293 -3.23 0.06 5.04
CA ARG A 293 -2.94 -1.27 5.59
C ARG A 293 -4.17 -1.95 6.13
N TRP A 294 -5.05 -1.20 6.78
CA TRP A 294 -6.25 -1.75 7.39
C TRP A 294 -7.49 -1.12 6.78
N TRP A 295 -8.46 -1.94 6.39
CA TRP A 295 -9.82 -1.51 6.16
C TRP A 295 -10.59 -1.62 7.47
N VAL A 296 -11.15 -0.51 7.92
CA VAL A 296 -11.76 -0.41 9.24
C VAL A 296 -13.20 0.05 9.13
N ARG A 297 -14.07 -0.60 9.87
CA ARG A 297 -15.47 -0.21 10.08
C ARG A 297 -15.68 -0.08 11.58
N VAL A 298 -16.28 1.03 12.03
CA VAL A 298 -16.62 1.26 13.44
C VAL A 298 -18.09 1.66 13.50
N GLU A 299 -18.87 0.90 14.28
CA GLU A 299 -20.25 1.21 14.60
C GLU A 299 -20.25 2.03 15.89
N ASN A 300 -20.46 3.34 15.78
CA ASN A 300 -20.51 4.25 16.92
C ASN A 300 -21.92 4.21 17.56
N PRO A 301 -22.08 3.65 18.77
CA PRO A 301 -23.39 3.53 19.43
C PRO A 301 -23.76 4.79 20.25
N SER A 302 -22.91 5.81 20.27
CA SER A 302 -23.20 7.07 20.97
C SER A 302 -24.10 7.96 20.11
N ASP A 303 -25.04 8.65 20.77
CA ASP A 303 -25.96 9.61 20.15
C ASP A 303 -25.42 11.06 20.14
N ASP A 304 -24.27 11.32 20.76
CA ASP A 304 -23.76 12.66 21.02
C ASP A 304 -22.23 12.82 20.91
N THR A 305 -21.51 11.71 20.77
CA THR A 305 -20.05 11.68 20.84
C THR A 305 -19.45 11.27 19.51
N THR A 306 -18.55 12.10 18.98
CA THR A 306 -17.75 11.75 17.80
C THR A 306 -16.58 10.84 18.19
N LEU A 307 -16.39 9.73 17.48
CA LEU A 307 -15.21 8.88 17.62
C LEU A 307 -14.16 9.20 16.55
N ALA A 308 -12.90 9.01 16.91
CA ALA A 308 -11.78 9.06 15.99
C ALA A 308 -10.93 7.80 16.08
N LEU A 309 -10.54 7.24 14.93
CA LEU A 309 -9.51 6.22 14.82
C LEU A 309 -8.20 6.87 14.41
N ARG A 310 -7.16 6.74 15.23
CA ARG A 310 -5.80 7.29 14.98
C ARG A 310 -4.72 6.43 15.61
N TYR A 311 -3.44 6.75 15.36
CA TYR A 311 -2.34 6.14 16.09
C TYR A 311 -2.23 6.65 17.53
N MET A 312 -1.74 5.80 18.42
CA MET A 312 -1.44 6.13 19.82
C MET A 312 -0.15 6.97 19.94
N TYR A 313 -0.22 8.09 20.65
CA TYR A 313 0.94 8.91 21.00
C TYR A 313 1.57 8.50 22.34
N LEU A 314 2.71 9.12 22.66
CA LEU A 314 3.40 8.89 23.92
C LEU A 314 2.56 9.35 25.12
N GLU A 315 1.86 10.48 24.95
CA GLU A 315 1.01 11.13 25.95
C GLU A 315 -0.22 10.27 26.28
N ASP A 316 -0.82 9.65 25.25
CA ASP A 316 -1.95 8.71 25.39
C ASP A 316 -1.58 7.55 26.34
N LEU A 317 -0.39 6.95 26.13
CA LEU A 317 0.05 5.83 26.96
C LEU A 317 0.31 6.28 28.41
N ARG A 318 0.89 7.46 28.61
CA ARG A 318 1.12 8.00 29.96
C ARG A 318 -0.19 8.19 30.72
N SER A 319 -1.17 8.84 30.09
CA SER A 319 -2.50 9.06 30.68
C SER A 319 -3.20 7.72 30.95
N LEU A 320 -3.19 6.82 29.97
CA LEU A 320 -3.81 5.50 30.10
C LEU A 320 -3.19 4.67 31.24
N LEU A 321 -1.86 4.62 31.33
CA LEU A 321 -1.17 3.89 32.41
C LEU A 321 -1.45 4.50 33.79
N GLN A 322 -1.62 5.82 33.89
CA GLN A 322 -1.99 6.47 35.14
C GLN A 322 -3.40 6.05 35.59
N ARG A 323 -4.37 6.06 34.67
CA ARG A 323 -5.77 5.65 34.93
C ARG A 323 -5.90 4.15 35.23
N LEU A 324 -5.07 3.31 34.60
CA LEU A 324 -4.99 1.88 34.93
C LEU A 324 -4.42 1.66 36.34
N LYS A 325 -3.39 2.43 36.73
CA LYS A 325 -2.78 2.33 38.06
C LYS A 325 -3.70 2.82 39.17
N SER A 326 -4.54 3.82 38.91
CA SER A 326 -5.54 4.30 39.88
C SER A 326 -6.74 3.36 40.02
N GLY A 327 -6.87 2.34 39.15
CA GLY A 327 -8.04 1.46 39.10
C GLY A 327 -9.30 2.12 38.54
N GLU A 328 -9.18 3.33 38.01
CA GLU A 328 -10.28 4.07 37.39
C GLU A 328 -10.83 3.34 36.16
N ILE A 329 -9.92 2.74 35.39
CA ILE A 329 -10.22 1.95 34.20
C ILE A 329 -9.54 0.58 34.26
N HIS A 330 -10.02 -0.32 33.41
CA HIS A 330 -9.46 -1.64 33.17
C HIS A 330 -9.58 -2.00 31.69
N ILE A 331 -8.81 -2.96 31.22
CA ILE A 331 -8.83 -3.41 29.82
C ILE A 331 -9.40 -4.81 29.75
N ARG A 332 -10.37 -5.05 28.87
CA ARG A 332 -10.93 -6.39 28.62
C ARG A 332 -10.80 -6.78 27.16
N ASP A 333 -10.75 -8.09 26.95
CA ASP A 333 -10.92 -8.69 25.63
C ASP A 333 -12.38 -8.57 25.21
N VAL A 334 -12.65 -8.13 23.98
CA VAL A 334 -14.03 -7.99 23.49
C VAL A 334 -14.73 -9.35 23.42
N ASN A 335 -13.98 -10.43 23.17
CA ASN A 335 -14.54 -11.78 23.10
C ASN A 335 -14.76 -12.41 24.49
N ASP A 336 -14.14 -11.86 25.54
CA ASP A 336 -14.28 -12.31 26.92
C ASP A 336 -14.57 -11.13 27.86
N PRO A 337 -15.77 -10.54 27.76
CA PRO A 337 -16.13 -9.36 28.54
C PRO A 337 -16.29 -9.66 30.03
N LEU A 338 -16.48 -10.93 30.42
CA LEU A 338 -16.57 -11.36 31.82
C LEU A 338 -15.22 -11.84 32.40
N GLY A 339 -14.19 -11.95 31.55
CA GLY A 339 -12.85 -12.36 31.93
C GLY A 339 -12.10 -11.37 32.81
N SER A 340 -10.94 -11.81 33.28
CA SER A 340 -10.05 -10.99 34.08
C SER A 340 -9.48 -9.81 33.26
N PRO A 341 -9.32 -8.63 33.88
CA PRO A 341 -8.65 -7.51 33.24
C PRO A 341 -7.27 -7.90 32.69
N ARG A 342 -6.99 -7.51 31.45
CA ARG A 342 -5.71 -7.75 30.81
C ARG A 342 -4.68 -6.71 31.26
N ASN A 343 -3.44 -7.15 31.47
CA ASN A 343 -2.33 -6.25 31.76
C ASN A 343 -1.81 -5.64 30.44
N LEU A 344 -1.98 -4.33 30.28
CA LEU A 344 -1.54 -3.61 29.09
C LEU A 344 -0.04 -3.75 28.84
N ASN A 345 0.79 -3.65 29.87
CA ASN A 345 2.25 -3.76 29.69
C ASN A 345 2.62 -5.13 29.14
N THR A 346 2.05 -6.20 29.68
CA THR A 346 2.26 -7.56 29.16
C THR A 346 1.85 -7.69 27.69
N ILE A 347 0.73 -7.08 27.29
CA ILE A 347 0.30 -7.06 25.90
C ILE A 347 1.29 -6.26 25.04
N LEU A 348 1.67 -5.07 25.46
CA LEU A 348 2.58 -4.20 24.72
C LEU A 348 3.98 -4.82 24.58
N ASP A 349 4.46 -5.51 25.61
CA ASP A 349 5.73 -6.24 25.58
C ASP A 349 5.68 -7.43 24.60
N SER A 350 4.50 -7.98 24.34
CA SER A 350 4.31 -9.06 23.36
C SER A 350 4.26 -8.61 21.90
N LEU A 351 4.15 -7.31 21.63
CA LEU A 351 3.96 -6.75 20.27
C LEU A 351 5.27 -6.50 19.51
N GLY A 352 6.41 -6.92 20.07
CA GLY A 352 7.72 -6.79 19.46
C GLY A 352 8.52 -5.60 19.99
N PRO A 353 9.56 -5.12 19.27
CA PRO A 353 10.45 -4.09 19.77
C PRO A 353 9.71 -2.83 20.21
N TYR A 354 10.24 -2.15 21.24
CA TYR A 354 9.53 -1.09 22.00
C TYR A 354 8.89 0.02 21.15
N ARG A 355 9.37 0.23 19.93
CA ARG A 355 8.87 1.27 19.03
C ARG A 355 7.55 0.92 18.37
N LEU A 356 7.21 -0.35 18.22
CA LEU A 356 6.00 -0.79 17.52
C LEU A 356 4.71 -0.47 18.29
N ARG A 357 4.78 -0.36 19.61
CA ARG A 357 3.61 -0.05 20.44
C ARG A 357 2.99 1.32 20.16
N TRP A 358 3.77 2.28 19.65
CA TRP A 358 3.27 3.61 19.26
C TRP A 358 2.52 3.61 17.91
N TRP A 359 2.52 2.49 17.20
CA TRP A 359 1.86 2.32 15.91
C TRP A 359 0.57 1.52 16.03
N LEU A 360 0.08 1.34 17.26
CA LEU A 360 -1.22 0.75 17.49
C LEU A 360 -2.31 1.76 17.11
N PRO A 361 -3.23 1.38 16.22
CA PRO A 361 -4.47 2.11 16.05
C PRO A 361 -5.27 2.08 17.35
N ILE A 362 -5.84 3.21 17.72
CA ILE A 362 -6.72 3.38 18.87
C ILE A 362 -7.98 4.11 18.45
N ILE A 363 -9.10 3.73 19.06
CA ILE A 363 -10.35 4.49 18.97
C ILE A 363 -10.40 5.39 20.20
N VAL A 364 -10.58 6.68 19.95
CA VAL A 364 -10.72 7.70 20.98
C VAL A 364 -12.08 8.37 20.87
N GLN A 365 -12.67 8.71 22.00
CA GLN A 365 -13.82 9.61 22.07
C GLN A 365 -13.31 11.05 22.13
N ARG A 366 -13.97 11.97 21.42
CA ARG A 366 -13.71 13.41 21.54
C ARG A 366 -14.77 14.07 22.41
N SER A 367 -14.36 15.00 23.26
CA SER A 367 -15.29 15.83 24.04
C SER A 367 -16.17 16.69 23.13
N SER A 368 -17.46 16.79 23.45
CA SER A 368 -18.45 17.66 22.79
C SER A 368 -18.03 19.13 22.79
N ASP A 369 -17.29 19.57 23.81
CA ASP A 369 -16.75 20.93 23.90
C ASP A 369 -15.72 21.21 22.81
N PHE A 370 -14.96 20.19 22.41
CA PHE A 370 -13.96 20.30 21.35
C PHE A 370 -14.62 20.37 19.96
N ASP A 371 -15.68 19.60 19.73
CA ASP A 371 -16.45 19.69 18.48
C ASP A 371 -17.13 21.07 18.34
N THR A 372 -17.64 21.61 19.44
CA THR A 372 -18.19 22.98 19.50
C THR A 372 -17.11 24.04 19.25
N TYR A 373 -15.91 23.83 19.78
CA TYR A 373 -14.74 24.68 19.50
C TYR A 373 -14.34 24.63 18.02
N LEU A 374 -14.24 23.44 17.42
CA LEU A 374 -13.91 23.31 16.00
C LEU A 374 -14.94 24.02 15.11
N GLN A 375 -16.24 23.92 15.41
CA GLN A 375 -17.28 24.61 14.65
C GLN A 375 -17.14 26.14 14.65
N ARG A 376 -16.41 26.73 15.62
CA ARG A 376 -16.14 28.17 15.69
C ARG A 376 -14.91 28.61 14.88
N LEU A 377 -14.11 27.67 14.38
CA LEU A 377 -12.92 27.94 13.59
C LEU A 377 -13.26 28.06 12.09
N SER A 378 -12.44 28.76 11.31
CA SER A 378 -12.57 28.76 9.85
C SER A 378 -12.30 27.36 9.26
N PRO A 379 -12.76 27.03 8.03
CA PRO A 379 -12.53 25.70 7.44
C PRO A 379 -11.05 25.26 7.39
N LEU A 380 -10.13 26.20 7.19
CA LEU A 380 -8.69 25.92 7.19
C LEU A 380 -8.17 25.65 8.61
N GLU A 381 -8.61 26.43 9.60
CA GLU A 381 -8.27 26.23 11.01
C GLU A 381 -8.91 24.97 11.58
N GLN A 382 -10.13 24.63 11.17
CA GLN A 382 -10.78 23.35 11.45
C GLN A 382 -9.92 22.20 10.95
N LEU A 383 -9.40 22.27 9.72
CA LEU A 383 -8.48 21.27 9.18
C LEU A 383 -7.19 21.19 9.98
N LEU A 384 -6.61 22.31 10.39
CA LEU A 384 -5.37 22.39 11.16
C LEU A 384 -5.52 21.89 12.61
N GLU A 385 -6.61 22.26 13.30
CA GLU A 385 -6.89 21.80 14.68
C GLU A 385 -7.47 20.40 14.72
N ALA A 386 -8.25 20.00 13.72
CA ALA A 386 -8.68 18.62 13.52
C ALA A 386 -7.51 17.64 13.50
N SER A 387 -6.40 18.06 12.90
CA SER A 387 -5.18 17.29 12.69
C SER A 387 -4.12 17.56 13.75
N ASN A 388 -4.41 18.39 14.77
CA ASN A 388 -3.55 18.64 15.91
C ASN A 388 -3.89 17.69 17.06
N PRO A 389 -3.10 16.63 17.31
CA PRO A 389 -3.38 15.67 18.37
C PRO A 389 -3.04 16.17 19.78
N ARG A 390 -2.62 17.44 19.92
CA ARG A 390 -1.97 17.94 21.14
C ARG A 390 -2.87 18.69 22.10
N THR A 391 -4.19 18.72 21.93
CA THR A 391 -5.09 19.35 22.91
C THR A 391 -5.26 18.39 24.10
N PRO A 392 -4.49 18.53 25.19
CA PRO A 392 -4.43 17.53 26.24
C PRO A 392 -5.77 17.56 27.00
N GLY A 393 -6.40 16.39 27.16
CA GLY A 393 -7.68 16.27 27.88
C GLY A 393 -8.94 16.32 27.01
N ALA A 394 -8.84 16.58 25.70
CA ALA A 394 -9.98 16.58 24.79
C ALA A 394 -10.40 15.18 24.31
N GLU A 395 -9.53 14.19 24.47
CA GLU A 395 -9.72 12.83 23.97
C GLU A 395 -9.49 11.78 25.05
N SER A 396 -10.30 10.71 25.04
CA SER A 396 -10.09 9.55 25.90
C SER A 396 -10.11 8.26 25.08
N ILE A 397 -9.19 7.34 25.36
CA ILE A 397 -9.09 6.06 24.65
C ILE A 397 -10.24 5.15 25.09
N VAL A 398 -10.95 4.57 24.13
CA VAL A 398 -12.06 3.64 24.38
C VAL A 398 -11.77 2.22 23.87
N ALA A 399 -10.90 2.05 22.87
CA ALA A 399 -10.54 0.72 22.36
C ALA A 399 -9.17 0.65 21.64
N PHE A 400 -8.61 -0.56 21.60
CA PHE A 400 -7.48 -0.95 20.75
C PHE A 400 -7.97 -1.97 19.71
N PRO A 401 -8.44 -1.52 18.55
CA PRO A 401 -9.16 -2.40 17.64
C PRO A 401 -8.28 -3.50 17.05
N THR A 402 -6.99 -3.26 16.81
CA THR A 402 -6.05 -4.29 16.32
C THR A 402 -5.66 -5.33 17.37
N LEU A 403 -5.92 -5.04 18.65
CA LEU A 403 -5.69 -5.97 19.75
C LEU A 403 -6.99 -6.64 20.22
N ASN A 404 -8.13 -6.25 19.64
CA ASN A 404 -9.46 -6.62 20.08
C ASN A 404 -9.71 -6.33 21.57
N LEU A 405 -9.21 -5.18 22.04
CA LEU A 405 -9.33 -4.77 23.44
C LEU A 405 -10.22 -3.53 23.58
N ARG A 406 -10.96 -3.47 24.68
CA ARG A 406 -11.83 -2.36 25.04
C ARG A 406 -11.48 -1.84 26.43
N ILE A 407 -11.57 -0.52 26.61
CA ILE A 407 -11.48 0.11 27.92
C ILE A 407 -12.82 -0.03 28.63
N GLY A 408 -12.81 -0.56 29.84
CA GLY A 408 -13.91 -0.56 30.78
C GLY A 408 -13.57 0.27 32.02
N GLY A 409 -14.58 0.65 32.79
CA GLY A 409 -14.42 1.45 34.01
C GLY A 409 -15.75 1.62 34.71
N ASN A 410 -15.77 2.42 35.77
CA ASN A 410 -17.03 2.89 36.33
C ASN A 410 -17.69 3.91 35.37
N GLU A 411 -18.96 4.21 35.59
CA GLU A 411 -19.74 5.09 34.69
C GLU A 411 -19.22 6.53 34.62
N ASN A 412 -18.49 6.96 35.66
CA ASN A 412 -17.83 8.27 35.70
C ASN A 412 -16.55 8.30 34.86
N ALA A 413 -15.93 7.15 34.62
CA ALA A 413 -14.66 7.02 33.91
C ALA A 413 -14.81 6.61 32.44
N VAL A 414 -15.81 5.78 32.14
CA VAL A 414 -16.05 5.23 30.80
C VAL A 414 -17.56 5.24 30.51
N PRO A 415 -18.01 5.87 29.41
CA PRO A 415 -19.43 5.90 29.07
C PRO A 415 -20.04 4.50 28.87
N ARG A 416 -21.31 4.34 29.26
CA ARG A 416 -22.04 3.06 29.15
C ARG A 416 -22.05 2.50 27.73
N TRP A 417 -22.15 3.36 26.71
CA TRP A 417 -22.21 2.96 25.30
C TRP A 417 -20.92 2.30 24.80
N VAL A 418 -19.78 2.48 25.49
CA VAL A 418 -18.50 1.86 25.09
C VAL A 418 -18.61 0.34 25.06
N LYS A 419 -19.46 -0.27 25.89
CA LYS A 419 -19.72 -1.72 25.89
C LYS A 419 -20.39 -2.21 24.60
N ASP A 420 -21.11 -1.32 23.92
CA ASP A 420 -21.88 -1.59 22.70
C ASP A 420 -21.09 -1.18 21.43
N LEU A 421 -19.91 -0.56 21.60
CA LEU A 421 -19.02 -0.16 20.51
C LEU A 421 -18.52 -1.38 19.74
N LYS A 422 -18.79 -1.45 18.44
CA LYS A 422 -18.32 -2.53 17.56
C LYS A 422 -17.37 -2.00 16.51
N TRP A 423 -16.44 -2.86 16.09
CA TRP A 423 -15.54 -2.56 14.98
C TRP A 423 -15.14 -3.83 14.25
N GLU A 424 -14.71 -3.66 13.01
CA GLU A 424 -14.11 -4.70 12.19
C GLU A 424 -12.85 -4.15 11.54
N MET A 425 -11.80 -4.97 11.50
CA MET A 425 -10.54 -4.63 10.85
C MET A 425 -10.08 -5.75 9.93
N TYR A 426 -9.85 -5.40 8.68
CA TYR A 426 -9.28 -6.28 7.67
C TYR A 426 -7.90 -5.76 7.29
N TYR A 427 -6.89 -6.61 7.36
CA TYR A 427 -5.60 -6.26 6.76
C TYR A 427 -5.74 -6.30 5.23
N LYS A 428 -5.03 -5.42 4.52
CA LYS A 428 -5.06 -5.38 3.05
C LYS A 428 -4.79 -6.76 2.44
N SER A 429 -5.45 -7.05 1.33
CA SER A 429 -5.15 -8.24 0.52
C SER A 429 -3.72 -8.17 -0.01
N LEU A 430 -3.06 -9.34 -0.02
CA LEU A 430 -1.67 -9.48 -0.41
C LEU A 430 -1.60 -10.38 -1.65
N ASP A 431 -1.74 -9.78 -2.84
CA ASP A 431 -1.76 -10.51 -4.12
C ASP A 431 -0.51 -11.41 -4.33
N ASP A 432 0.65 -11.04 -3.76
CA ASP A 432 1.90 -11.81 -3.88
C ASP A 432 2.02 -12.98 -2.87
N PHE A 433 1.09 -13.10 -1.92
CA PHE A 433 1.17 -14.02 -0.78
C PHE A 433 -0.11 -14.85 -0.58
N GLU A 434 -0.98 -14.94 -1.60
CA GLU A 434 -2.28 -15.63 -1.54
C GLU A 434 -2.19 -17.06 -0.96
N ASP A 435 -1.11 -17.80 -1.25
CA ASP A 435 -0.91 -19.18 -0.76
C ASP A 435 -0.37 -19.28 0.69
N ARG A 436 0.09 -18.18 1.30
CA ARG A 436 0.77 -18.19 2.62
C ARG A 436 0.06 -17.39 3.70
N LEU A 437 -0.87 -16.51 3.33
CA LEU A 437 -1.52 -15.57 4.24
C LEU A 437 -3.02 -15.56 3.96
N GLU A 438 -3.70 -16.66 4.31
CA GLU A 438 -5.17 -16.73 4.32
C GLU A 438 -5.72 -15.54 5.11
N ASN A 439 -6.64 -14.78 4.47
CA ASN A 439 -7.48 -13.71 5.01
C ASN A 439 -7.26 -13.42 6.51
N MET A 440 -6.22 -12.64 6.85
CA MET A 440 -5.90 -12.32 8.23
C MET A 440 -6.86 -11.24 8.73
N ILE A 441 -8.02 -11.69 9.20
CA ILE A 441 -9.02 -10.80 9.80
C ILE A 441 -8.68 -10.60 11.28
N VAL A 442 -8.65 -9.34 11.73
CA VAL A 442 -8.70 -9.03 13.16
C VAL A 442 -10.19 -8.78 13.48
N LEU A 443 -10.96 -9.85 13.62
CA LEU A 443 -12.36 -9.77 14.05
C LEU A 443 -12.46 -9.80 15.58
N PRO A 444 -13.39 -9.06 16.19
CA PRO A 444 -14.15 -9.61 17.29
C PRO A 444 -15.01 -10.75 16.72
N THR A 445 -14.70 -11.98 17.07
CA THR A 445 -15.55 -13.13 16.77
C THR A 445 -16.89 -12.98 17.49
N THR A 446 -17.89 -12.42 16.83
CA THR A 446 -19.26 -12.84 17.08
C THR A 446 -19.42 -14.21 16.44
N LYS A 447 -20.01 -15.16 17.17
CA LYS A 447 -20.17 -16.58 16.77
C LYS A 447 -20.91 -16.79 15.43
N GLU A 448 -21.46 -15.75 14.81
CA GLU A 448 -22.26 -15.81 13.59
C GLU A 448 -21.44 -15.75 12.28
N SER A 449 -20.17 -15.30 12.32
CA SER A 449 -19.36 -15.13 11.10
C SER A 449 -18.73 -16.41 10.53
N LYS A 450 -18.90 -17.57 11.19
CA LYS A 450 -18.45 -18.87 10.66
C LYS A 450 -19.32 -19.45 9.53
N GLY A 451 -20.42 -18.78 9.16
CA GLY A 451 -21.38 -19.27 8.16
C GLY A 451 -21.19 -18.78 6.73
N LEU A 452 -20.21 -17.90 6.44
CA LEU A 452 -20.10 -17.23 5.12
C LEU A 452 -18.77 -17.44 4.39
N VAL A 453 -18.04 -18.51 4.72
CA VAL A 453 -16.92 -18.98 3.89
C VAL A 453 -17.27 -20.38 3.40
N GLY A 454 -18.00 -20.41 2.28
CA GLY A 454 -18.25 -21.59 1.45
C GLY A 454 -17.86 -21.28 0.03
#